data_AF-A0A1J3CYZ4-F1
#
_entry.id   AF-A0A1J3CYZ4-F1
#
_cell.length_a   1.000
_cell.length_b   1.000
_cell.length_c   1.000
_cell.angle_alpha   90.00
_cell.angle_beta   90.00
_cell.angle_gamma   90.00
#
_symmetry.space_group_name_H-M   'P 1'
#
loop_
_entity.id
_entity.type
_entity.pdbx_description
1 polymer ?
#
loop_
_entity_poly.entity_id
_entity_poly.type
_entity_poly.pdbx_seq_one_letter_code
_entity_poly.pdbx_strand_id
1 'polypeptide(L)' 'MIGEVLKELNSEKYIIKASSGTRNVVGVKVKIDRSKLVVGARVALDQTTLTIMRVLPREVDPMVFNMMS' A
#
# COMPACT_ATOMS: atom_id res chain seq x y z
N MET A 1 -9.57 3.72 2.01
CA MET A 1 -9.53 3.00 0.71
C MET A 1 -8.30 2.11 0.65
N ILE A 2 -8.36 0.95 -0.01
CA ILE A 2 -7.19 0.08 -0.21
C ILE A 2 -6.61 0.35 -1.60
N GLY A 3 -5.28 0.40 -1.69
CA GLY A 3 -4.56 0.48 -2.95
C GLY A 3 -3.31 -0.36 -2.93
N GLU A 4 -2.72 -0.52 -4.10
CA GLU A 4 -1.47 -1.22 -4.33
C GLU A 4 -0.41 -0.25 -4.84
N VAL A 5 0.79 -0.29 -4.27
CA VAL A 5 1.91 0.55 -4.72
C VAL A 5 2.43 -0.01 -6.05
N LEU A 6 2.40 0.80 -7.10
CA LEU A 6 2.92 0.42 -8.41
C LEU A 6 4.37 0.85 -8.59
N LYS A 7 4.68 2.11 -8.25
CA LYS A 7 6.00 2.69 -8.51
C LYS A 7 6.24 3.87 -7.59
N GLU A 8 7.48 4.03 -7.13
CA GLU A 8 7.93 5.26 -6.48
C GLU A 8 8.22 6.33 -7.54
N LEU A 9 7.72 7.55 -7.34
CA LEU A 9 8.04 8.68 -8.21
C LEU A 9 9.18 9.47 -7.58
N ASN A 10 8.99 9.88 -6.33
CA ASN A 10 9.95 10.63 -5.52
C ASN A 10 9.94 10.06 -4.09
N SER A 11 10.89 10.49 -3.25
CA SER A 11 11.00 10.08 -1.85
C SER A 11 9.75 10.31 -0.97
N GLU A 12 8.80 11.13 -1.45
CA GLU A 12 7.55 11.47 -0.76
C GLU A 12 6.29 11.16 -1.58
N LYS A 13 6.43 10.80 -2.86
CA LYS A 13 5.31 10.60 -3.79
C LYS A 13 5.38 9.22 -4.42
N TYR A 14 4.29 8.49 -4.34
CA TYR A 14 4.16 7.14 -4.88
C TYR A 14 2.98 7.07 -5.84
N ILE A 15 3.11 6.26 -6.88
CA ILE A 15 2.01 5.88 -7.75
C ILE A 15 1.33 4.67 -7.12
N ILE A 16 0.06 4.82 -6.79
CA ILE A 16 -0.79 3.72 -6.34
C ILE A 16 -1.90 3.43 -7.33
N LYS A 17 -2.26 2.16 -7.43
CA LYS A 17 -3.50 1.71 -8.05
C LYS A 17 -4.54 1.58 -6.95
N ALA A 18 -5.57 2.42 -6.99
CA ALA A 18 -6.72 2.25 -6.10
C ALA A 18 -7.46 0.94 -6.44
N SER A 19 -8.18 0.39 -5.47
CA SER A 19 -9.04 -0.77 -5.70
C SER A 19 -10.09 -0.54 -6.81
N SER A 20 -10.41 0.72 -7.13
CA SER A 20 -11.28 1.11 -8.25
C SER A 20 -10.63 0.95 -9.63
N GLY A 21 -9.34 0.63 -9.71
CA GLY A 21 -8.57 0.53 -10.95
C GLY A 21 -7.88 1.83 -11.39
N THR A 22 -8.22 2.97 -10.79
CA THR A 22 -7.62 4.27 -11.09
C THR A 22 -6.20 4.37 -10.52
N ARG A 23 -5.28 4.98 -11.29
CA ARG A 23 -3.91 5.25 -10.84
C ARG A 23 -3.79 6.69 -10.37
N ASN A 24 -3.43 6.88 -9.11
CA ASN A 24 -3.28 8.21 -8.52
C ASN A 24 -1.87 8.35 -7.92
N VAL A 25 -1.34 9.57 -7.98
CA VAL A 25 -0.11 9.94 -7.28
C VAL A 25 -0.50 10.37 -5.87
N VAL A 26 0.10 9.74 -4.87
CA VAL A 26 -0.25 9.93 -3.47
C VAL A 26 0.98 10.25 -2.65
N GLY A 27 0.77 11.05 -1.61
CA GLY A 27 1.81 11.37 -0.64
C GLY A 27 1.99 10.24 0.38
N VAL A 28 3.17 10.18 1.00
CA VAL A 28 3.40 9.34 2.18
C VAL A 28 3.40 10.18 3.45
N LYS A 29 2.78 9.67 4.52
CA LYS A 29 2.91 10.27 5.85
C LYS A 29 4.31 9.99 6.42
N VAL A 30 4.98 11.02 6.93
CA VAL A 30 6.37 10.94 7.48
C VAL A 30 6.55 9.85 8.56
N LYS A 31 5.48 9.48 9.27
CA LYS A 31 5.51 8.41 10.29
C LYS A 31 5.58 6.98 9.72
N ILE A 32 5.50 6.78 8.41
CA ILE A 32 5.48 5.46 7.79
C ILE A 32 6.90 5.06 7.34
N ASP A 33 7.28 3.82 7.63
CA ASP A 33 8.52 3.23 7.15
C ASP A 33 8.51 3.09 5.62
N ARG A 34 9.33 3.88 4.96
CA ARG A 34 9.52 3.83 3.49
C ARG A 34 10.05 2.48 3.02
N SER A 35 10.81 1.77 3.83
CA SER A 35 11.30 0.42 3.53
C SER A 35 10.19 -0.62 3.37
N LYS A 36 8.98 -0.37 3.92
CA LYS A 36 7.82 -1.25 3.77
C LYS A 36 6.97 -0.90 2.54
N LEU A 37 7.20 0.26 1.92
CA LEU A 37 6.50 0.74 0.72
C LEU A 37 7.18 0.22 -0.54
N VAL A 38 7.18 -1.10 -0.69
CA VAL A 38 7.69 -1.76 -1.89
C VAL A 38 6.61 -1.83 -2.98
N VAL A 39 7.03 -1.99 -4.23
CA VAL A 39 6.12 -2.27 -5.34
C VAL A 39 5.33 -3.57 -5.04
N GLY A 40 4.02 -3.53 -5.25
CA GLY A 40 3.10 -4.61 -4.89
C GLY A 40 2.66 -4.62 -3.41
N ALA A 41 3.12 -3.68 -2.58
CA ALA A 41 2.63 -3.56 -1.21
C ALA A 41 1.19 -3.06 -1.19
N ARG A 42 0.35 -3.68 -0.36
CA ARG A 42 -0.99 -3.18 -0.07
C ARG A 42 -0.89 -2.06 0.94
N VAL A 43 -1.52 -0.94 0.63
CA VAL A 43 -1.52 0.25 1.47
C VAL A 43 -2.95 0.73 1.70
N ALA A 44 -3.20 1.23 2.90
CA ALA A 44 -4.41 1.96 3.19
C ALA A 44 -4.18 3.44 2.88
N LEU A 45 -5.02 3.95 1.99
CA LEU A 45 -5.06 5.34 1.58
C LEU A 45 -6.23 6.05 2.26
N ASP A 46 -5.99 7.30 2.66
CA ASP A 46 -7.03 8.24 3.00
C ASP A 46 -7.72 8.78 1.73
N GLN A 47 -9.04 8.64 1.66
CA GLN A 47 -9.83 9.01 0.46
C GLN A 47 -9.90 10.52 0.22
N THR A 48 -9.84 11.32 1.28
CA THR A 48 -9.95 12.78 1.22
C THR A 48 -8.63 13.47 0.90
N THR A 49 -7.52 12.96 1.44
CA THR A 49 -6.21 13.61 1.34
C THR A 49 -5.24 12.89 0.41
N LEU A 50 -5.65 11.77 -0.21
CA LEU A 50 -4.83 10.97 -1.11
C LEU A 50 -3.43 10.70 -0.54
N THR A 51 -3.40 10.31 0.74
CA THR A 51 -2.17 10.07 1.49
C THR A 51 -2.14 8.64 2.02
N ILE A 52 -0.98 8.00 1.94
CA ILE A 52 -0.76 6.67 2.50
C ILE A 52 -0.78 6.80 4.03
N MET A 53 -1.71 6.08 4.68
CA MET A 53 -1.86 6.09 6.14
C MET A 53 -1.17 4.92 6.83
N ARG A 54 -1.22 3.72 6.22
CA ARG A 54 -0.54 2.52 6.74
C ARG A 54 -0.30 1.51 5.63
N VAL A 55 0.71 0.66 5.83
CA VAL A 55 0.92 -0.55 5.02
C VAL A 55 0.09 -1.68 5.61
N LEU A 56 -0.64 -2.40 4.77
CA LEU A 56 -1.43 -3.57 5.16
C LEU A 56 -0.60 -4.84 4.89
N PRO A 57 -0.68 -5.86 5.77
CA PRO A 57 -0.04 -7.14 5.51
C PRO A 57 -0.63 -7.79 4.25
N ARG A 58 0.16 -8.68 3.63
CA ARG A 58 -0.33 -9.52 2.53
C ARG A 58 -1.53 -10.31 3.04
N GLU A 59 -2.57 -10.46 2.22
CA GLU A 59 -3.60 -11.46 2.52
C GLU A 59 -2.89 -12.81 2.49
N VAL A 60 -2.79 -13.44 3.66
CA VAL A 60 -2.29 -14.80 3.80
C VAL A 60 -3.52 -15.64 4.09
N ASP A 61 -3.84 -16.55 3.18
CA ASP A 61 -4.96 -17.46 3.36
C ASP A 61 -4.78 -18.28 4.65
N PRO A 62 -5.79 -18.31 5.54
CA PRO A 62 -5.69 -19.06 6.79
C PRO A 62 -5.51 -20.57 6.57
N MET A 63 -5.86 -21.11 5.40
CA MET A 63 -5.62 -22.52 5.06
C MET A 63 -4.13 -22.87 4.96
N VAL A 64 -3.27 -21.92 4.58
CA VAL A 64 -1.81 -22.12 4.48
C VAL A 64 -1.16 -22.14 5.86
N PHE A 65 -1.77 -21.49 6.85
CA PHE A 65 -1.28 -21.47 8.23
C PHE A 65 -1.32 -22.86 8.89
N ASN A 66 -2.15 -23.77 8.38
CA ASN A 66 -2.35 -25.11 8.94
C ASN A 66 -1.52 -26.22 8.28
N MET A 67 -0.65 -25.88 7.32
CA MET A 67 0.14 -26.85 6.55
C MET A 67 1.63 -26.94 6.98
N MET A 68 2.03 -26.21 8.03
CA MET A 68 3.37 -26.29 8.65
C MET A 68 3.35 -26.98 10.04
N SER A 69 2.41 -27.91 10.28
CA SER A 69 2.47 -28.83 11.43
C SER A 69 3.14 -30.14 11.05
#